data_AF-A0A972N6G1-F1
#
_entry.id   AF-A0A972N6G1-F1
#
_cell.length_a   1.000
_cell.length_b   1.000
_cell.length_c   1.000
_cell.angle_alpha   90.00
_cell.angle_beta   90.00
_cell.angle_gamma   90.00
#
_symmetry.space_group_name_H-M   'P 1'
#
loop_
_entity.id
_entity.type
_entity.pdbx_description
1 polymer ?
#
loop_
_entity_poly.entity_id
_entity_poly.type
_entity_poly.pdbx_seq_one_letter_code
_entity_poly.pdbx_strand_id
1 'polypeptide(L)'
;MPIFSIIDAKDMPDVVDALILGVLNTGTCPRCGAPVYTEGPLFFHHPDKQVAFVYIPPQANIPPTERQKIIGEMTRAVMSHLPQEHPKGYLLQPREFLSLPNMLDAIMEAMGVDKELLEERRRKGELIDKLLAVMDDPMALSAVVGENRDLLDEEFYGLLRYARDTAAQLGHQQEAEQLEALRQKLLPMTEWGRREKAFEDALAFLRTSPTREQLLERVLDADDLALDALVKVLRPLFDYSFFKLLSQRIKEVKKEDPQEAQRLEALRERLLQLTEEADRDAQQALEKASNLLQELLTAPDVEKAVEEHLPEMDDVFFFLLSSQLKEARQKGLKDLADRLELVWRTVERKVRGNVPPEMDFLERLFYLSYPEETKQFLLKNREMLTPEVLELMKVLAEDLEKRGITEGAQHLRQIRAQAMALLGK
;
A
#
# COMPACT_ATOMS: atom_id res chain seq x y z
N MET A 1 -23.09 -0.72 14.42
CA MET A 1 -21.62 -0.67 14.59
C MET A 1 -21.34 0.06 15.90
N PRO A 2 -20.48 -0.47 16.79
CA PRO A 2 -20.12 0.23 18.01
C PRO A 2 -19.39 1.53 17.68
N ILE A 3 -19.73 2.62 18.38
CA ILE A 3 -19.00 3.88 18.33
C ILE A 3 -17.91 3.80 19.40
N PHE A 4 -16.66 3.99 18.99
CA PHE A 4 -15.51 4.03 19.89
C PHE A 4 -15.29 5.45 20.37
N SER A 5 -15.34 5.63 21.68
CA SER A 5 -15.02 6.91 22.34
C SER A 5 -13.79 6.82 23.22
N ILE A 6 -13.39 5.62 23.66
CA ILE A 6 -12.17 5.38 24.44
C ILE A 6 -11.38 4.29 23.72
N ILE A 7 -10.10 4.56 23.49
CA ILE A 7 -9.18 3.66 22.79
C ILE A 7 -7.99 3.42 23.72
N ASP A 8 -7.83 2.17 24.12
CA ASP A 8 -6.62 1.71 24.80
C ASP A 8 -5.70 1.07 23.75
N ALA A 9 -4.57 1.70 23.46
CA ALA A 9 -3.67 1.27 22.38
C ALA A 9 -3.08 -0.12 22.61
N LYS A 10 -2.97 -0.56 23.87
CA LYS A 10 -2.42 -1.88 24.21
C LYS A 10 -3.45 -2.98 24.02
N ASP A 11 -4.68 -2.71 24.42
CA ASP A 11 -5.77 -3.69 24.36
C ASP A 11 -6.53 -3.66 23.03
N MET A 12 -6.41 -2.57 22.25
CA MET A 12 -7.16 -2.32 21.02
C MET A 12 -6.27 -1.87 19.84
N PRO A 13 -5.24 -2.63 19.44
CA PRO A 13 -4.35 -2.26 18.33
C PRO A 13 -5.13 -2.04 17.02
N ASP A 14 -6.08 -2.90 16.68
CA ASP A 14 -6.88 -2.77 15.46
C ASP A 14 -7.72 -1.48 15.42
N VAL A 15 -8.13 -0.97 16.60
CA VAL A 15 -8.91 0.27 16.72
C VAL A 15 -7.99 1.48 16.56
N VAL A 16 -6.74 1.38 17.00
CA VAL A 16 -5.70 2.41 16.75
C VAL A 16 -5.42 2.49 15.26
N ASP A 17 -5.27 1.36 14.57
CA ASP A 17 -5.07 1.34 13.13
C ASP A 17 -6.26 1.96 12.39
N ALA A 18 -7.49 1.60 12.76
CA ALA A 18 -8.69 2.22 12.21
C ALA A 18 -8.75 3.74 12.45
N LEU A 19 -8.29 4.21 13.62
CA LEU A 19 -8.20 5.63 13.94
C LEU A 19 -7.18 6.34 13.04
N ILE A 20 -5.98 5.78 12.89
CA ILE A 20 -4.91 6.34 12.06
C ILE A 20 -5.31 6.37 10.59
N LEU A 21 -5.97 5.31 10.11
CA LEU A 21 -6.50 5.22 8.74
C LEU A 21 -7.72 6.13 8.50
N GLY A 22 -8.25 6.80 9.52
CA GLY A 22 -9.39 7.70 9.40
C GLY A 22 -10.73 6.99 9.12
N VAL A 23 -10.79 5.67 9.34
CA VAL A 23 -11.99 4.84 9.15
C VAL A 23 -12.70 4.52 10.48
N LEU A 24 -12.18 5.01 11.60
CA LEU A 24 -12.86 4.86 12.88
C LEU A 24 -14.19 5.63 12.89
N ASN A 25 -15.24 5.00 13.44
CA ASN A 25 -16.57 5.59 13.58
C ASN A 25 -17.18 6.04 12.23
N THR A 26 -16.76 5.44 11.11
CA THR A 26 -17.35 5.68 9.79
C THR A 26 -18.47 4.71 9.48
N GLY A 27 -19.65 5.23 9.17
CA GLY A 27 -20.74 4.49 8.52
C GLY A 27 -20.77 4.75 7.02
N THR A 28 -21.73 4.14 6.34
CA THR A 28 -21.99 4.36 4.92
C THR A 28 -23.38 4.95 4.75
N CYS A 29 -23.49 6.02 3.97
CA CYS A 29 -24.79 6.64 3.67
C CYS A 29 -25.63 5.66 2.86
N PRO A 30 -26.82 5.25 3.35
CA PRO A 30 -27.65 4.25 2.67
C PRO A 30 -28.21 4.74 1.33
N ARG A 31 -28.13 6.04 1.04
CA ARG A 31 -28.68 6.66 -0.17
C ARG A 31 -27.65 6.79 -1.30
N CYS A 32 -26.42 7.15 -0.98
CA CYS A 32 -25.39 7.45 -1.98
C CYS A 32 -24.08 6.68 -1.81
N GLY A 33 -23.94 5.87 -0.75
CA GLY A 33 -22.70 5.13 -0.50
C GLY A 33 -21.55 5.97 0.10
N ALA A 34 -21.73 7.29 0.23
CA ALA A 34 -20.69 8.15 0.81
C ALA A 34 -20.41 7.80 2.28
N PRO A 35 -19.16 7.89 2.75
CA PRO A 35 -18.84 7.69 4.16
C PRO A 35 -19.55 8.73 5.03
N VAL A 36 -20.06 8.29 6.18
CA VAL A 36 -20.68 9.14 7.21
C VAL A 36 -19.85 9.02 8.47
N TYR A 37 -19.17 10.11 8.82
CA TYR A 37 -18.34 10.17 10.03
C TYR A 37 -19.22 10.49 11.23
N THR A 38 -19.18 9.63 12.25
CA THR A 38 -19.78 9.95 13.55
C THR A 38 -18.70 10.58 14.42
N GLU A 39 -18.60 11.90 14.38
CA GLU A 39 -17.65 12.64 15.21
C GLU A 39 -18.21 12.83 16.63
N GLY A 40 -17.49 12.32 17.61
CA GLY A 40 -17.79 12.46 19.04
C GLY A 40 -16.52 12.62 19.87
N PRO A 41 -16.64 12.87 21.18
CA PRO A 41 -15.49 12.89 22.08
C PRO A 41 -14.67 11.61 21.99
N LEU A 42 -13.35 11.76 21.90
CA LEU A 42 -12.40 10.68 21.76
C LEU A 42 -11.33 10.77 22.86
N PHE A 43 -11.05 9.65 23.53
CA PHE A 43 -9.98 9.52 24.51
C PHE A 43 -9.04 8.42 24.03
N PHE A 44 -7.78 8.77 23.77
CA PHE A 44 -6.73 7.82 23.44
C PHE A 44 -5.81 7.62 24.65
N HIS A 45 -5.48 6.37 24.93
CA HIS A 45 -4.65 5.96 26.03
C HIS A 45 -3.58 4.99 25.55
N HIS A 46 -2.32 5.21 25.92
CA HIS A 46 -1.26 4.23 25.72
C HIS A 46 -0.49 4.04 27.04
N PRO A 47 -0.63 2.87 27.70
CA PRO A 47 -0.09 2.66 29.06
C PRO A 47 1.44 2.65 29.09
N ASP A 48 2.07 1.97 28.13
CA ASP A 48 3.53 1.81 28.11
C ASP A 48 4.25 3.13 27.74
N LYS A 49 3.63 3.97 26.91
CA LYS A 49 4.13 5.33 26.56
C LYS A 49 3.68 6.41 27.55
N GLN A 50 2.82 6.06 28.52
CA GLN A 50 2.26 6.98 29.52
C GLN A 50 1.60 8.23 28.90
N VAL A 51 0.85 8.05 27.81
CA VAL A 51 0.12 9.14 27.15
C VAL A 51 -1.39 8.99 27.29
N ALA A 52 -2.05 10.12 27.46
CA ALA A 52 -3.50 10.24 27.51
C ALA A 52 -3.91 11.50 26.74
N PHE A 53 -4.65 11.32 25.66
CA PHE A 53 -5.05 12.39 24.74
C PHE A 53 -6.55 12.46 24.64
N VAL A 54 -7.08 13.67 24.55
CA VAL A 54 -8.51 13.90 24.41
C VAL A 54 -8.79 14.85 23.27
N TYR A 55 -9.71 14.47 22.40
CA TYR A 55 -10.30 15.33 21.39
C TYR A 55 -11.79 15.49 21.68
N ILE A 56 -12.27 16.73 21.68
CA ILE A 56 -13.69 17.05 21.78
C ILE A 56 -14.06 17.90 20.56
N PRO A 57 -14.96 17.41 19.68
CA PRO A 57 -15.30 18.12 18.47
C PRO A 57 -15.85 19.53 18.76
N PRO A 58 -15.24 20.61 18.24
CA PRO A 58 -15.73 21.97 18.47
C PRO A 58 -17.15 22.18 17.92
N GLN A 59 -17.51 21.49 16.84
CA GLN A 59 -18.85 21.47 16.22
C GLN A 59 -19.95 20.94 17.14
N ALA A 60 -19.61 20.19 18.19
CA ALA A 60 -20.58 19.75 19.19
C ALA A 60 -21.02 20.91 20.13
N ASN A 61 -20.34 22.06 20.07
CA ASN A 61 -20.65 23.29 20.82
C ASN A 61 -20.88 23.08 22.33
N ILE A 62 -20.11 22.16 22.91
CA ILE A 62 -20.23 21.74 24.32
C ILE A 62 -19.66 22.82 25.25
N PRO A 63 -20.43 23.30 26.26
CA PRO A 63 -19.95 24.27 27.24
C PRO A 63 -18.71 23.79 28.02
N PRO A 64 -17.81 24.69 28.45
CA PRO A 64 -16.57 24.30 29.14
C PRO A 64 -16.76 23.43 30.39
N THR A 65 -17.81 23.69 31.17
CA THR A 65 -18.13 22.91 32.37
C THR A 65 -18.53 21.48 32.05
N GLU A 66 -19.33 21.29 31.00
CA GLU A 66 -19.77 19.99 30.53
C GLU A 66 -18.62 19.23 29.84
N ARG A 67 -17.75 19.96 29.13
CA ARG A 67 -16.50 19.43 28.58
C ARG A 67 -15.63 18.78 29.65
N GLN A 68 -15.38 19.49 30.76
CA GLN A 68 -14.58 18.95 31.86
C GLN A 68 -15.23 17.72 32.51
N LYS A 69 -16.57 17.68 32.55
CA LYS A 69 -17.31 16.53 33.06
C LYS A 69 -17.10 15.31 32.16
N ILE A 70 -17.22 15.46 30.84
CA ILE A 70 -16.96 14.39 29.86
C ILE A 70 -15.54 13.87 29.99
N ILE A 71 -14.53 14.77 30.01
CA ILE A 71 -13.12 14.39 30.18
C ILE A 71 -12.93 13.58 31.46
N GLY A 72 -13.52 14.04 32.57
CA GLY A 72 -13.44 13.35 33.85
C GLY A 72 -14.12 11.98 33.85
N GLU A 73 -15.23 11.81 33.14
CA GLU A 73 -15.91 10.52 32.98
C GLU A 73 -15.06 9.53 32.17
N MET A 74 -14.49 9.97 31.04
CA MET A 74 -13.60 9.15 30.20
C MET A 74 -12.33 8.76 30.96
N THR A 75 -11.73 9.71 31.68
CA THR A 75 -10.54 9.47 32.51
C THR A 75 -10.82 8.40 33.57
N ARG A 76 -11.94 8.51 34.29
CA ARG A 76 -12.33 7.51 35.30
C ARG A 76 -12.55 6.13 34.68
N ALA A 77 -13.17 6.08 33.50
CA ALA A 77 -13.39 4.82 32.78
C ALA A 77 -12.06 4.16 32.39
N VAL A 78 -11.04 4.91 31.96
CA VAL A 78 -9.71 4.34 31.69
C VAL A 78 -9.05 3.88 33.00
N MET A 79 -9.05 4.73 34.04
CA MET A 79 -8.42 4.41 35.32
C MET A 79 -8.99 3.16 36.01
N SER A 80 -10.27 2.85 35.82
CA SER A 80 -10.93 1.68 36.42
C SER A 80 -10.53 0.35 35.77
N HIS A 81 -10.09 0.37 34.52
CA HIS A 81 -9.64 -0.83 33.80
C HIS A 81 -8.13 -1.07 33.95
N LEU A 82 -7.37 -0.08 34.42
CA LEU A 82 -5.92 -0.22 34.60
C LEU A 82 -5.54 -0.97 35.89
N PRO A 83 -4.56 -1.91 35.83
CA PRO A 83 -3.99 -2.57 37.00
C PRO A 83 -3.54 -1.57 38.07
N GLN A 84 -3.61 -1.97 39.36
CA GLN A 84 -3.20 -1.08 40.46
C GLN A 84 -1.72 -0.69 40.41
N GLU A 85 -0.88 -1.59 39.90
CA GLU A 85 0.57 -1.44 39.80
C GLU A 85 1.00 -0.42 38.71
N HIS A 86 0.11 -0.12 37.74
CA HIS A 86 0.45 0.75 36.61
C HIS A 86 0.52 2.22 37.03
N PRO A 87 1.48 3.02 36.52
CA PRO A 87 1.49 4.46 36.72
C PRO A 87 0.19 5.08 36.18
N LYS A 88 -0.47 5.93 36.97
CA LYS A 88 -1.74 6.61 36.60
C LYS A 88 -1.64 8.14 36.59
N GLY A 89 -0.48 8.70 36.90
CA GLY A 89 -0.31 10.15 37.08
C GLY A 89 -0.67 10.98 35.84
N TYR A 90 -0.28 10.51 34.66
CA TYR A 90 -0.55 11.19 33.38
C TYR A 90 -2.04 11.23 33.01
N LEU A 91 -2.87 10.33 33.55
CA LEU A 91 -4.32 10.33 33.34
C LEU A 91 -5.02 11.47 34.06
N LEU A 92 -4.41 12.05 35.11
CA LEU A 92 -5.01 13.14 35.87
C LEU A 92 -5.05 14.47 35.09
N GLN A 93 -4.20 14.58 34.06
CA GLN A 93 -4.12 15.74 33.18
C GLN A 93 -3.91 15.27 31.74
N PRO A 94 -4.94 14.71 31.10
CA PRO A 94 -4.83 14.30 29.70
C PRO A 94 -4.61 15.54 28.81
N ARG A 95 -3.81 15.40 27.76
CA ARG A 95 -3.55 16.49 26.81
C ARG A 95 -4.76 16.66 25.90
N GLU A 96 -5.33 17.85 25.87
CA GLU A 96 -6.48 18.20 25.05
C GLU A 96 -6.06 18.68 23.65
N PHE A 97 -6.80 18.28 22.63
CA PHE A 97 -6.61 18.63 21.23
C PHE A 97 -7.87 19.31 20.67
N LEU A 98 -7.65 20.35 19.87
CA LEU A 98 -8.73 21.13 19.22
C LEU A 98 -9.16 20.54 17.88
N SER A 99 -8.35 19.66 17.29
CA SER A 99 -8.62 19.00 16.01
C SER A 99 -8.17 17.55 16.09
N LEU A 100 -8.92 16.66 15.43
CA LEU A 100 -8.56 15.26 15.33
C LEU A 100 -7.19 15.05 14.63
N PRO A 101 -6.88 15.76 13.52
CA PRO A 101 -5.54 15.65 12.90
C PRO A 101 -4.38 15.92 13.85
N ASN A 102 -4.46 16.94 14.70
CA ASN A 102 -3.38 17.24 15.66
C ASN A 102 -3.26 16.17 16.75
N MET A 103 -4.38 15.52 17.11
CA MET A 103 -4.36 14.39 18.03
C MET A 103 -3.72 13.17 17.38
N LEU A 104 -4.03 12.88 16.11
CA LEU A 104 -3.41 11.78 15.35
C LEU A 104 -1.89 11.97 15.24
N ASP A 105 -1.42 13.20 14.97
CA ASP A 105 0.02 13.52 14.97
C ASP A 105 0.68 13.15 16.30
N ALA A 106 0.07 13.55 17.42
CA ALA A 106 0.61 13.26 18.74
C ALA A 106 0.58 11.76 19.08
N ILE A 107 -0.41 11.02 18.54
CA ILE A 107 -0.47 9.55 18.65
C ILE A 107 0.70 8.93 17.89
N MET A 108 0.90 9.32 16.63
CA MET A 108 2.00 8.82 15.82
C MET A 108 3.37 9.18 16.42
N GLU A 109 3.53 10.40 16.95
CA GLU A 109 4.73 10.83 17.69
C GLU A 109 4.97 9.94 18.91
N ALA A 110 3.94 9.65 19.71
CA ALA A 110 4.04 8.76 20.86
C ALA A 110 4.39 7.30 20.45
N MET A 111 3.98 6.89 19.25
CA MET A 111 4.33 5.62 18.63
C MET A 111 5.74 5.59 18.03
N GLY A 112 6.44 6.74 18.00
CA GLY A 112 7.82 6.86 17.52
C GLY A 112 7.96 7.31 16.06
N VAL A 113 6.89 7.81 15.44
CA VAL A 113 6.96 8.46 14.12
C VAL A 113 7.56 9.85 14.27
N ASP A 114 8.53 10.18 13.42
CA ASP A 114 9.19 11.48 13.44
C ASP A 114 8.23 12.62 13.03
N LYS A 115 8.19 13.68 13.82
CA LYS A 115 7.31 14.83 13.60
C LYS A 115 7.69 15.61 12.33
N GLU A 116 8.98 15.73 12.03
CA GLU A 116 9.44 16.40 10.80
C GLU A 116 8.98 15.64 9.56
N LEU A 117 8.99 14.29 9.62
CA LEU A 117 8.49 13.44 8.55
C LEU A 117 6.97 13.62 8.32
N LEU A 118 6.20 13.74 9.40
CA LEU A 118 4.76 14.02 9.31
C LEU A 118 4.48 15.40 8.70
N GLU A 119 5.24 16.43 9.11
CA GLU A 119 5.13 17.78 8.56
C GLU A 119 5.56 17.83 7.09
N GLU A 120 6.56 17.06 6.68
CA GLU A 120 6.96 16.93 5.27
C GLU A 120 5.85 16.29 4.43
N ARG A 121 5.26 15.18 4.89
CA ARG A 121 4.11 14.55 4.22
C ARG A 121 2.93 15.49 4.07
N ARG A 122 2.63 16.29 5.10
CA ARG A 122 1.58 17.32 5.04
C ARG A 122 1.89 18.36 3.96
N ARG A 123 3.12 18.87 3.92
CA ARG A 123 3.56 19.83 2.88
C ARG A 123 3.43 19.24 1.48
N LYS A 124 3.74 17.94 1.29
CA LYS A 124 3.54 17.23 0.02
C LYS A 124 2.05 17.14 -0.35
N GLY A 125 1.17 16.83 0.60
CA GLY A 125 -0.28 16.81 0.40
C GLY A 125 -0.85 18.19 0.04
N GLU A 126 -0.52 19.23 0.80
CA GLU A 126 -0.92 20.62 0.51
C GLU A 126 -0.40 21.10 -0.86
N LEU A 127 0.78 20.63 -1.27
CA LEU A 127 1.32 20.91 -2.59
C LEU A 127 0.50 20.26 -3.71
N ILE A 128 -0.05 19.06 -3.52
CA ILE A 128 -0.97 18.43 -4.48
C ILE A 128 -2.19 19.33 -4.69
N ASP A 129 -2.83 19.79 -3.61
CA ASP A 129 -4.00 20.69 -3.68
C ASP A 129 -3.65 22.01 -4.39
N LYS A 130 -2.51 22.61 -4.05
CA LYS A 130 -2.02 23.84 -4.69
C LYS A 130 -1.78 23.64 -6.18
N LEU A 131 -1.18 22.52 -6.57
CA LEU A 131 -0.91 22.18 -7.97
C LEU A 131 -2.20 21.89 -8.76
N LEU A 132 -3.17 21.19 -8.18
CA LEU A 132 -4.49 20.98 -8.77
C LEU A 132 -5.20 22.32 -9.04
N ALA A 133 -5.15 23.26 -8.09
CA ALA A 133 -5.78 24.56 -8.23
C ALA A 133 -5.23 25.40 -9.40
N VAL A 134 -3.97 25.18 -9.79
CA VAL A 134 -3.30 25.93 -10.87
C VAL A 134 -3.03 25.08 -12.12
N MET A 135 -3.48 23.82 -12.16
CA MET A 135 -3.05 22.87 -13.20
C MET A 135 -3.39 23.32 -14.63
N ASP A 136 -4.43 24.14 -14.80
CA ASP A 136 -4.90 24.62 -16.10
C ASP A 136 -4.25 25.95 -16.52
N ASP A 137 -3.41 26.55 -15.68
CA ASP A 137 -2.54 27.68 -16.01
C ASP A 137 -1.09 27.20 -16.11
N PRO A 138 -0.52 27.03 -17.33
CA PRO A 138 0.84 26.53 -17.51
C PRO A 138 1.92 27.37 -16.85
N MET A 139 1.75 28.71 -16.78
CA MET A 139 2.74 29.59 -16.16
C MET A 139 2.68 29.46 -14.64
N ALA A 140 1.48 29.48 -14.06
CA ALA A 140 1.30 29.31 -12.62
C ALA A 140 1.76 27.90 -12.17
N LEU A 141 1.41 26.86 -12.92
CA LEU A 141 1.87 25.50 -12.66
C LEU A 141 3.40 25.41 -12.67
N SER A 142 4.05 25.99 -13.70
CA SER A 142 5.52 25.99 -13.79
C SER A 142 6.19 26.77 -12.65
N ALA A 143 5.59 27.87 -12.20
CA ALA A 143 6.08 28.63 -11.06
C ALA A 143 6.00 27.80 -9.76
N VAL A 144 4.85 27.19 -9.48
CA VAL A 144 4.66 26.36 -8.27
C VAL A 144 5.60 25.15 -8.28
N VAL A 145 5.76 24.47 -9.43
CA VAL A 145 6.73 23.38 -9.58
C VAL A 145 8.16 23.87 -9.34
N GLY A 146 8.52 25.04 -9.87
CA GLY A 146 9.84 25.64 -9.70
C GLY A 146 10.19 25.97 -8.25
N GLU A 147 9.21 26.51 -7.50
CA GLU A 147 9.36 26.89 -6.08
C GLU A 147 9.45 25.68 -5.13
N ASN A 148 8.95 24.51 -5.54
CA ASN A 148 8.77 23.36 -4.66
C ASN A 148 9.50 22.10 -5.14
N ARG A 149 10.59 22.26 -5.91
CA ARG A 149 11.31 21.12 -6.51
C ARG A 149 11.75 20.07 -5.51
N ASP A 150 12.19 20.47 -4.33
CA ASP A 150 12.67 19.57 -3.29
C ASP A 150 11.56 18.67 -2.72
N LEU A 151 10.29 19.09 -2.84
CA LEU A 151 9.14 18.30 -2.40
C LEU A 151 8.60 17.36 -3.49
N LEU A 152 9.09 17.46 -4.73
CA LEU A 152 8.60 16.69 -5.89
C LEU A 152 9.45 15.44 -6.11
N ASP A 153 9.50 14.60 -5.07
CA ASP A 153 10.30 13.39 -4.97
C ASP A 153 9.46 12.10 -5.07
N GLU A 154 10.08 10.95 -4.80
CA GLU A 154 9.42 9.64 -4.83
C GLU A 154 8.16 9.57 -3.96
N GLU A 155 8.24 10.10 -2.76
CA GLU A 155 7.13 10.06 -1.81
C GLU A 155 5.96 10.93 -2.29
N PHE A 156 6.21 12.12 -2.85
CA PHE A 156 5.17 12.96 -3.43
C PHE A 156 4.41 12.25 -4.58
N TYR A 157 5.14 11.63 -5.52
CA TYR A 157 4.52 10.89 -6.61
C TYR A 157 3.78 9.63 -6.11
N GLY A 158 4.29 9.00 -5.04
CA GLY A 158 3.60 7.94 -4.31
C GLY A 158 2.28 8.41 -3.69
N LEU A 159 2.27 9.56 -3.00
CA LEU A 159 1.05 10.16 -2.45
C LEU A 159 0.04 10.52 -3.53
N LEU A 160 0.49 11.14 -4.63
CA LEU A 160 -0.37 11.51 -5.75
C LEU A 160 -1.05 10.27 -6.37
N ARG A 161 -0.29 9.19 -6.54
CA ARG A 161 -0.80 7.89 -7.01
C ARG A 161 -1.82 7.30 -6.04
N TYR A 162 -1.49 7.30 -4.74
CA TYR A 162 -2.39 6.81 -3.70
C TYR A 162 -3.71 7.59 -3.69
N ALA A 163 -3.66 8.92 -3.70
CA ALA A 163 -4.85 9.77 -3.73
C ALA A 163 -5.74 9.47 -4.95
N ARG A 164 -5.13 9.31 -6.14
CA ARG A 164 -5.84 8.94 -7.38
C ARG A 164 -6.53 7.59 -7.24
N ASP A 165 -5.81 6.58 -6.74
CA ASP A 165 -6.32 5.21 -6.62
C ASP A 165 -7.46 5.14 -5.59
N THR A 166 -7.33 5.86 -4.46
CA THR A 166 -8.39 6.01 -3.46
C THR A 166 -9.62 6.69 -4.05
N ALA A 167 -9.47 7.81 -4.76
CA ALA A 167 -10.59 8.50 -5.42
C ALA A 167 -11.32 7.58 -6.41
N ALA A 168 -10.58 6.80 -7.21
CA ALA A 168 -11.16 5.81 -8.12
C ALA A 168 -11.92 4.70 -7.37
N GLN A 169 -11.35 4.16 -6.29
CA GLN A 169 -12.00 3.12 -5.47
C GLN A 169 -13.29 3.59 -4.80
N LEU A 170 -13.35 4.86 -4.38
CA LEU A 170 -14.53 5.49 -3.78
C LEU A 170 -15.58 5.93 -4.82
N GLY A 171 -15.32 5.73 -6.12
CA GLY A 171 -16.22 6.12 -7.20
C GLY A 171 -16.18 7.61 -7.57
N HIS A 172 -15.20 8.37 -7.05
CA HIS A 172 -14.95 9.76 -7.39
C HIS A 172 -14.16 9.87 -8.71
N GLN A 173 -14.76 9.42 -9.80
CA GLN A 173 -14.09 9.28 -11.09
C GLN A 173 -13.47 10.59 -11.60
N GLN A 174 -14.17 11.71 -11.45
CA GLN A 174 -13.69 13.02 -11.90
C GLN A 174 -12.43 13.47 -11.13
N GLU A 175 -12.39 13.21 -9.83
CA GLU A 175 -11.24 13.56 -8.98
C GLU A 175 -10.02 12.69 -9.35
N ALA A 176 -10.22 11.39 -9.56
CA ALA A 176 -9.17 10.49 -10.03
C ALA A 176 -8.62 10.92 -11.40
N GLU A 177 -9.48 11.35 -12.33
CA GLU A 177 -9.06 11.86 -13.64
C GLU A 177 -8.26 13.17 -13.53
N GLN A 178 -8.64 14.08 -12.62
CA GLN A 178 -7.88 15.31 -12.36
C GLN A 178 -6.50 15.01 -11.78
N LEU A 179 -6.40 14.09 -10.83
CA LEU A 179 -5.14 13.67 -10.23
C LEU A 179 -4.21 13.00 -11.26
N GLU A 180 -4.73 12.15 -12.14
CA GLU A 180 -3.94 11.58 -13.23
C GLU A 180 -3.50 12.64 -14.25
N ALA A 181 -4.39 13.57 -14.62
CA ALA A 181 -4.05 14.66 -15.52
C ALA A 181 -2.96 15.59 -14.92
N LEU A 182 -3.00 15.85 -13.61
CA LEU A 182 -1.94 16.55 -12.91
C LEU A 182 -0.63 15.76 -13.00
N ARG A 183 -0.65 14.46 -12.68
CA ARG A 183 0.54 13.59 -12.76
C ARG A 183 1.19 13.69 -14.14
N GLN A 184 0.41 13.52 -15.21
CA GLN A 184 0.90 13.60 -16.60
C GLN A 184 1.55 14.95 -16.93
N LYS A 185 1.00 16.07 -16.43
CA LYS A 185 1.61 17.40 -16.59
C LYS A 185 2.94 17.51 -15.82
N LEU A 186 3.05 16.90 -14.64
CA LEU A 186 4.24 16.98 -13.79
C LEU A 186 5.39 16.09 -14.27
N LEU A 187 5.10 14.92 -14.88
CA LEU A 187 6.12 13.97 -15.35
C LEU A 187 7.27 14.63 -16.14
N PRO A 188 7.03 15.45 -17.20
CA PRO A 188 8.12 16.07 -17.94
C PRO A 188 8.81 17.23 -17.18
N MET A 189 8.15 17.82 -16.18
CA MET A 189 8.60 19.05 -15.52
C MET A 189 9.60 18.82 -14.39
N THR A 190 9.55 17.65 -13.75
CA THR A 190 10.38 17.33 -12.57
C THR A 190 11.44 16.29 -12.90
N GLU A 191 12.47 16.21 -12.07
CA GLU A 191 13.50 15.19 -12.25
C GLU A 191 12.96 13.79 -11.96
N TRP A 192 12.23 13.63 -10.85
CA TRP A 192 11.64 12.35 -10.47
C TRP A 192 10.56 11.89 -11.46
N GLY A 193 9.72 12.82 -11.92
CA GLY A 193 8.71 12.54 -12.93
C GLY A 193 9.29 12.05 -14.25
N ARG A 194 10.45 12.58 -14.68
CA ARG A 194 11.13 12.08 -15.88
C ARG A 194 11.69 10.67 -15.67
N ARG A 195 12.20 10.37 -14.48
CA ARG A 195 12.65 9.01 -14.12
C ARG A 195 11.48 8.02 -14.12
N GLU A 196 10.36 8.38 -13.49
CA GLU A 196 9.14 7.57 -13.48
C GLU A 196 8.64 7.32 -14.90
N LYS A 197 8.59 8.37 -15.74
CA LYS A 197 8.18 8.25 -17.13
C LYS A 197 9.10 7.34 -17.95
N ALA A 198 10.41 7.47 -17.79
CA ALA A 198 11.39 6.59 -18.43
C ALA A 198 11.17 5.11 -18.06
N PHE A 199 10.88 4.84 -16.78
CA PHE A 199 10.58 3.50 -16.28
C PHE A 199 9.26 2.95 -16.85
N GLU A 200 8.19 3.77 -16.88
CA GLU A 200 6.91 3.41 -17.52
C GLU A 200 7.08 3.06 -19.00
N ASP A 201 7.85 3.87 -19.73
CA ASP A 201 8.10 3.67 -21.15
C ASP A 201 8.93 2.40 -21.40
N ALA A 202 9.90 2.10 -20.54
CA ALA A 202 10.66 0.85 -20.60
C ALA A 202 9.78 -0.38 -20.33
N LEU A 203 8.87 -0.31 -19.35
CA LEU A 203 7.88 -1.38 -19.10
C LEU A 203 6.90 -1.56 -20.26
N ALA A 204 6.41 -0.46 -20.84
CA ALA A 204 5.56 -0.49 -22.02
C ALA A 204 6.29 -1.14 -23.21
N PHE A 205 7.57 -0.81 -23.40
CA PHE A 205 8.42 -1.42 -24.42
C PHE A 205 8.65 -2.92 -24.16
N LEU A 206 8.92 -3.34 -22.92
CA LEU A 206 9.06 -4.76 -22.59
C LEU A 206 7.79 -5.56 -22.95
N ARG A 207 6.60 -5.01 -22.70
CA ARG A 207 5.31 -5.65 -23.02
C ARG A 207 5.12 -5.92 -24.52
N THR A 208 5.80 -5.17 -25.40
CA THR A 208 5.76 -5.44 -26.85
C THR A 208 6.63 -6.64 -27.26
N SER A 209 7.35 -7.27 -26.32
CA SER A 209 8.29 -8.37 -26.57
C SER A 209 9.31 -8.02 -27.67
N PRO A 210 10.11 -6.96 -27.47
CA PRO A 210 10.95 -6.40 -28.52
C PRO A 210 12.05 -7.37 -28.95
N THR A 211 12.40 -7.35 -30.24
CA THR A 211 13.60 -8.05 -30.72
C THR A 211 14.86 -7.33 -30.27
N ARG A 212 16.03 -7.99 -30.35
CA ARG A 212 17.32 -7.37 -30.01
C ARG A 212 17.61 -6.16 -30.90
N GLU A 213 17.20 -6.20 -32.15
CA GLU A 213 17.34 -5.10 -33.10
C GLU A 213 16.46 -3.92 -32.69
N GLN A 214 15.20 -4.16 -32.31
CA GLN A 214 14.33 -3.10 -31.80
C GLN A 214 14.86 -2.49 -30.49
N LEU A 215 15.41 -3.32 -29.60
CA LEU A 215 16.08 -2.84 -28.39
C LEU A 215 17.31 -2.00 -28.73
N LEU A 216 18.10 -2.41 -29.72
CA LEU A 216 19.26 -1.63 -30.17
C LEU A 216 18.83 -0.25 -30.65
N GLU A 217 17.87 -0.16 -31.57
CA GLU A 217 17.37 1.13 -32.05
C GLU A 217 16.88 2.00 -30.89
N ARG A 218 16.14 1.41 -29.94
CA ARG A 218 15.64 2.15 -28.76
C ARG A 218 16.78 2.70 -27.88
N VAL A 219 17.88 1.95 -27.75
CA VAL A 219 19.08 2.33 -26.97
C VAL A 219 19.87 3.43 -27.67
N LEU A 220 19.97 3.40 -29.01
CA LEU A 220 20.69 4.43 -29.78
C LEU A 220 20.06 5.82 -29.65
N ASP A 221 18.74 5.86 -29.45
CA ASP A 221 17.90 7.07 -29.28
C ASP A 221 17.67 7.46 -27.80
N ALA A 222 18.13 6.66 -26.84
CA ALA A 222 17.87 6.90 -25.42
C ALA A 222 18.79 7.99 -24.84
N ASP A 223 18.22 8.84 -23.97
CA ASP A 223 19.00 9.66 -23.04
C ASP A 223 19.42 8.83 -21.82
N ASP A 224 20.21 9.41 -20.90
CA ASP A 224 20.76 8.64 -19.76
C ASP A 224 19.67 8.10 -18.82
N LEU A 225 18.56 8.84 -18.64
CA LEU A 225 17.42 8.40 -17.83
C LEU A 225 16.69 7.22 -18.47
N ALA A 226 16.42 7.30 -19.77
CA ALA A 226 15.81 6.20 -20.52
C ALA A 226 16.75 4.99 -20.57
N LEU A 227 18.06 5.20 -20.69
CA LEU A 227 19.05 4.12 -20.71
C LEU A 227 19.08 3.34 -19.39
N ASP A 228 19.12 4.06 -18.26
CA ASP A 228 19.03 3.46 -16.92
C ASP A 228 17.75 2.63 -16.75
N ALA A 229 16.59 3.20 -17.12
CA ALA A 229 15.30 2.51 -17.07
C ALA A 229 15.26 1.25 -17.96
N LEU A 230 15.75 1.36 -19.20
CA LEU A 230 15.83 0.22 -20.13
C LEU A 230 16.69 -0.91 -19.56
N VAL A 231 17.86 -0.58 -19.00
CA VAL A 231 18.75 -1.59 -18.39
C VAL A 231 18.07 -2.30 -17.24
N LYS A 232 17.45 -1.55 -16.31
CA LYS A 232 16.77 -2.12 -15.13
C LYS A 232 15.61 -3.03 -15.52
N VAL A 233 14.79 -2.62 -16.50
CA VAL A 233 13.58 -3.36 -16.90
C VAL A 233 13.90 -4.53 -17.84
N LEU A 234 14.84 -4.35 -18.78
CA LEU A 234 15.13 -5.34 -19.83
C LEU A 234 16.48 -6.02 -19.64
N ARG A 235 17.02 -6.05 -18.41
CA ARG A 235 18.35 -6.59 -18.08
C ARG A 235 18.69 -7.92 -18.78
N PRO A 236 17.80 -8.93 -18.84
CA PRO A 236 18.11 -10.22 -19.49
C PRO A 236 18.42 -10.12 -20.99
N LEU A 237 17.98 -9.05 -21.67
CA LEU A 237 18.21 -8.84 -23.09
C LEU A 237 19.56 -8.17 -23.40
N PHE A 238 20.19 -7.55 -22.41
CA PHE A 238 21.54 -6.98 -22.51
C PHE A 238 22.60 -8.07 -22.30
N ASP A 239 22.57 -9.07 -23.17
CA ASP A 239 23.48 -10.21 -23.18
C ASP A 239 24.71 -9.96 -24.09
N TYR A 240 25.64 -10.91 -24.13
CA TYR A 240 26.80 -10.85 -25.01
C TYR A 240 26.42 -10.65 -26.50
N SER A 241 25.29 -11.22 -26.93
CA SER A 241 24.82 -11.13 -28.32
C SER A 241 24.37 -9.69 -28.63
N PHE A 242 23.69 -9.03 -27.69
CA PHE A 242 23.33 -7.63 -27.81
C PHE A 242 24.56 -6.73 -27.96
N PHE A 243 25.56 -6.88 -27.08
CA PHE A 243 26.79 -6.06 -27.17
C PHE A 243 27.61 -6.34 -28.42
N LYS A 244 27.55 -7.57 -28.96
CA LYS A 244 28.13 -7.90 -30.26
C LYS A 244 27.42 -7.16 -31.39
N LEU A 245 26.08 -7.09 -31.35
CA LEU A 245 25.28 -6.35 -32.33
C LEU A 245 25.61 -4.86 -32.30
N LEU A 246 25.64 -4.24 -31.11
CA LEU A 246 26.04 -2.84 -30.93
C LEU A 246 27.46 -2.58 -31.46
N SER A 247 28.40 -3.48 -31.18
CA SER A 247 29.78 -3.38 -31.68
C SER A 247 29.87 -3.46 -33.20
N GLN A 248 28.98 -4.23 -33.85
CA GLN A 248 28.89 -4.28 -35.30
C GLN A 248 28.33 -2.96 -35.86
N ARG A 249 27.26 -2.44 -35.26
CA ARG A 249 26.67 -1.15 -35.66
C ARG A 249 27.68 0.00 -35.59
N ILE A 250 28.47 0.06 -34.50
CA ILE A 250 29.56 1.04 -34.35
C ILE A 250 30.57 0.94 -35.50
N LYS A 251 31.00 -0.27 -35.87
CA LYS A 251 31.97 -0.49 -36.97
C LYS A 251 31.43 -0.07 -38.32
N GLU A 252 30.14 -0.25 -38.56
CA GLU A 252 29.46 0.17 -39.79
C GLU A 252 29.43 1.69 -39.87
N VAL A 253 28.94 2.36 -38.82
CA VAL A 253 28.85 3.82 -38.75
C VAL A 253 30.23 4.47 -38.82
N LYS A 254 31.27 3.89 -38.21
CA LYS A 254 32.64 4.44 -38.20
C LYS A 254 33.24 4.70 -39.58
N LYS A 255 32.76 3.98 -40.61
CA LYS A 255 33.22 4.18 -42.01
C LYS A 255 32.63 5.43 -42.65
N GLU A 256 31.45 5.85 -42.20
CA GLU A 256 30.66 6.94 -42.78
C GLU A 256 30.71 8.19 -41.90
N ASP A 257 30.57 8.01 -40.59
CA ASP A 257 30.57 9.07 -39.58
C ASP A 257 31.41 8.67 -38.35
N PRO A 258 32.69 9.05 -38.32
CA PRO A 258 33.57 8.78 -37.18
C PRO A 258 33.15 9.47 -35.87
N GLN A 259 32.46 10.61 -35.93
CA GLN A 259 32.03 11.34 -34.72
C GLN A 259 30.86 10.61 -34.07
N GLU A 260 29.88 10.18 -34.86
CA GLU A 260 28.77 9.37 -34.36
C GLU A 260 29.27 8.03 -33.82
N ALA A 261 30.24 7.39 -34.47
CA ALA A 261 30.86 6.18 -33.94
C ALA A 261 31.49 6.39 -32.55
N GLN A 262 32.12 7.55 -32.30
CA GLN A 262 32.68 7.88 -30.99
C GLN A 262 31.57 8.10 -29.94
N ARG A 263 30.44 8.72 -30.30
CA ARG A 263 29.26 8.82 -29.43
C ARG A 263 28.75 7.44 -29.04
N LEU A 264 28.64 6.52 -30.01
CA LEU A 264 28.16 5.16 -29.77
C LEU A 264 29.16 4.30 -28.97
N GLU A 265 30.46 4.54 -29.11
CA GLU A 265 31.49 3.94 -28.25
C GLU A 265 31.28 4.38 -26.78
N ALA A 266 31.04 5.66 -26.52
CA ALA A 266 30.73 6.16 -25.18
C ALA A 266 29.39 5.62 -24.63
N LEU A 267 28.35 5.54 -25.47
CA LEU A 267 27.07 4.92 -25.10
C LEU A 267 27.25 3.45 -24.69
N ARG A 268 28.08 2.69 -25.43
CA ARG A 268 28.39 1.30 -25.11
C ARG A 268 29.09 1.17 -23.76
N GLU A 269 30.03 2.05 -23.45
CA GLU A 269 30.72 2.07 -22.15
C GLU A 269 29.73 2.37 -21.01
N ARG A 270 28.87 3.38 -21.19
CA ARG A 270 27.83 3.72 -20.21
C ARG A 270 26.86 2.56 -19.99
N LEU A 271 26.44 1.90 -21.07
CA LEU A 271 25.54 0.75 -20.99
C LEU A 271 26.18 -0.42 -20.24
N LEU A 272 27.47 -0.69 -20.45
CA LEU A 272 28.21 -1.70 -19.69
C LEU A 272 28.21 -1.38 -18.19
N GLN A 273 28.51 -0.13 -17.82
CA GLN A 273 28.48 0.32 -16.42
C GLN A 273 27.10 0.12 -15.79
N LEU A 274 26.03 0.58 -16.44
CA LEU A 274 24.66 0.41 -15.96
C LEU A 274 24.29 -1.08 -15.81
N THR A 275 24.71 -1.94 -16.75
CA THR A 275 24.45 -3.38 -16.62
C THR A 275 25.21 -4.02 -15.47
N GLU A 276 26.45 -3.60 -15.21
CA GLU A 276 27.25 -4.07 -14.08
C GLU A 276 26.69 -3.59 -12.73
N GLU A 277 26.20 -2.36 -12.66
CA GLU A 277 25.50 -1.80 -11.50
C GLU A 277 24.22 -2.59 -11.23
N ALA A 278 23.36 -2.77 -12.24
CA ALA A 278 22.12 -3.54 -12.11
C ALA A 278 22.36 -5.00 -11.69
N ASP A 279 23.41 -5.65 -12.22
CA ASP A 279 23.78 -7.02 -11.82
C ASP A 279 24.20 -7.08 -10.35
N ARG A 280 24.98 -6.09 -9.90
CA ARG A 280 25.47 -6.02 -8.53
C ARG A 280 24.31 -5.77 -7.56
N ASP A 281 23.41 -4.87 -7.89
CA ASP A 281 22.23 -4.57 -7.09
C ASP A 281 21.32 -5.81 -6.96
N ALA A 282 21.10 -6.53 -8.07
CA ALA A 282 20.34 -7.77 -8.07
C ALA A 282 21.00 -8.87 -7.21
N GLN A 283 22.34 -9.01 -7.26
CA GLN A 283 23.08 -9.95 -6.42
C GLN A 283 22.96 -9.60 -4.93
N GLN A 284 23.10 -8.33 -4.58
CA GLN A 284 22.97 -7.86 -3.20
C GLN A 284 21.54 -8.05 -2.68
N ALA A 285 20.52 -7.74 -3.48
CA ALA A 285 19.14 -7.97 -3.11
C ALA A 285 18.86 -9.47 -2.87
N LEU A 286 19.37 -10.34 -3.75
CA LEU A 286 19.23 -11.79 -3.59
C LEU A 286 19.95 -12.31 -2.33
N GLU A 287 21.14 -11.80 -2.03
CA GLU A 287 21.90 -12.17 -0.82
C GLU A 287 21.16 -11.74 0.45
N LYS A 288 20.67 -10.50 0.50
CA LYS A 288 19.85 -9.98 1.61
C LYS A 288 18.59 -10.82 1.80
N ALA A 289 17.83 -11.06 0.75
CA ALA A 289 16.64 -11.89 0.78
C ALA A 289 16.93 -13.32 1.25
N SER A 290 18.07 -13.89 0.83
CA SER A 290 18.49 -15.23 1.25
C SER A 290 18.85 -15.29 2.73
N ASN A 291 19.61 -14.32 3.23
CA ASN A 291 19.98 -14.22 4.63
C ASN A 291 18.75 -14.03 5.52
N LEU A 292 17.85 -13.12 5.14
CA LEU A 292 16.59 -12.89 5.84
C LEU A 292 15.74 -14.16 5.89
N LEU A 293 15.59 -14.86 4.76
CA LEU A 293 14.83 -16.11 4.73
C LEU A 293 15.45 -17.18 5.64
N GLN A 294 16.78 -17.32 5.67
CA GLN A 294 17.46 -18.25 6.56
C GLN A 294 17.24 -17.90 8.04
N GLU A 295 17.29 -16.62 8.38
CA GLU A 295 17.00 -16.14 9.74
C GLU A 295 15.58 -16.50 10.16
N LEU A 296 14.56 -16.22 9.33
CA LEU A 296 13.17 -16.61 9.60
C LEU A 296 12.98 -18.12 9.73
N LEU A 297 13.67 -18.91 8.90
CA LEU A 297 13.59 -20.36 8.95
C LEU A 297 14.17 -20.94 10.25
N THR A 298 15.18 -20.30 10.81
CA THR A 298 15.87 -20.75 12.04
C THR A 298 15.34 -20.10 13.33
N ALA A 299 14.53 -19.04 13.21
CA ALA A 299 13.98 -18.29 14.34
C ALA A 299 13.12 -19.16 15.29
N PRO A 300 13.36 -19.18 16.60
CA PRO A 300 12.51 -19.94 17.52
C PRO A 300 11.04 -19.53 17.47
N ASP A 301 10.78 -18.24 17.23
CA ASP A 301 9.47 -17.62 17.09
C ASP A 301 9.38 -16.93 15.73
N VAL A 302 8.65 -17.54 14.79
CA VAL A 302 8.46 -17.02 13.43
C VAL A 302 7.57 -15.78 13.42
N GLU A 303 6.59 -15.69 14.31
CA GLU A 303 5.65 -14.57 14.34
C GLU A 303 6.36 -13.28 14.73
N LYS A 304 7.18 -13.35 15.78
CA LYS A 304 7.99 -12.21 16.20
C LYS A 304 9.05 -11.82 15.17
N ALA A 305 9.76 -12.81 14.58
CA ALA A 305 10.80 -12.53 13.59
C ALA A 305 10.22 -11.90 12.32
N VAL A 306 9.04 -12.35 11.86
CA VAL A 306 8.35 -11.72 10.74
C VAL A 306 7.95 -10.29 11.05
N GLU A 307 7.50 -10.00 12.28
CA GLU A 307 7.11 -8.65 12.69
C GLU A 307 8.30 -7.68 12.73
N GLU A 308 9.45 -8.12 13.26
CA GLU A 308 10.66 -7.30 13.33
C GLU A 308 11.24 -6.98 11.95
N HIS A 309 11.16 -7.93 11.00
CA HIS A 309 11.75 -7.80 9.67
C HIS A 309 10.73 -7.47 8.56
N LEU A 310 9.47 -7.21 8.89
CA LEU A 310 8.43 -6.93 7.90
C LEU A 310 8.82 -5.84 6.89
N PRO A 311 9.50 -4.72 7.29
CA PRO A 311 9.93 -3.68 6.35
C PRO A 311 11.03 -4.13 5.37
N GLU A 312 11.75 -5.21 5.67
CA GLU A 312 12.85 -5.75 4.85
C GLU A 312 12.37 -6.79 3.83
N MET A 313 11.08 -7.15 3.86
CA MET A 313 10.48 -8.16 2.98
C MET A 313 10.01 -7.53 1.66
N ASP A 314 10.90 -7.51 0.68
CA ASP A 314 10.64 -7.00 -0.67
C ASP A 314 10.19 -8.11 -1.66
N ASP A 315 9.96 -7.73 -2.92
CA ASP A 315 9.55 -8.64 -3.99
C ASP A 315 10.56 -9.78 -4.21
N VAL A 316 11.86 -9.53 -3.99
CA VAL A 316 12.92 -10.54 -4.15
C VAL A 316 12.82 -11.59 -3.05
N PHE A 317 12.55 -11.17 -1.81
CA PHE A 317 12.25 -12.07 -0.71
C PHE A 317 11.05 -12.97 -1.02
N PHE A 318 9.92 -12.40 -1.46
CA PHE A 318 8.72 -13.18 -1.79
C PHE A 318 8.96 -14.16 -2.95
N PHE A 319 9.69 -13.73 -3.99
CA PHE A 319 10.12 -14.59 -5.08
C PHE A 319 10.94 -15.77 -4.55
N LEU A 320 11.96 -15.52 -3.73
CA LEU A 320 12.83 -16.56 -3.19
C LEU A 320 12.06 -17.54 -2.28
N LEU A 321 11.21 -17.03 -1.38
CA LEU A 321 10.37 -17.83 -0.50
C LEU A 321 9.45 -18.77 -1.31
N SER A 322 8.77 -18.24 -2.34
CA SER A 322 7.90 -19.03 -3.20
C SER A 322 8.67 -20.12 -3.97
N SER A 323 9.87 -19.78 -4.47
CA SER A 323 10.74 -20.68 -5.21
C SER A 323 11.24 -21.83 -4.31
N GLN A 324 11.75 -21.51 -3.11
CA GLN A 324 12.22 -22.51 -2.17
C GLN A 324 11.09 -23.41 -1.66
N LEU A 325 9.89 -22.88 -1.43
CA LEU A 325 8.73 -23.67 -1.03
C LEU A 325 8.35 -24.69 -2.12
N LYS A 326 8.33 -24.25 -3.38
CA LYS A 326 8.07 -25.12 -4.54
C LYS A 326 9.14 -26.22 -4.66
N GLU A 327 10.40 -25.86 -4.51
CA GLU A 327 11.52 -26.81 -4.58
C GLU A 327 11.48 -27.83 -3.43
N ALA A 328 11.24 -27.39 -2.18
CA ALA A 328 11.12 -28.26 -1.01
C ALA A 328 9.99 -29.28 -1.18
N ARG A 329 8.83 -28.84 -1.70
CA ARG A 329 7.69 -29.72 -2.03
C ARG A 329 8.04 -30.73 -3.11
N GLN A 330 8.72 -30.31 -4.19
CA GLN A 330 9.14 -31.19 -5.27
C GLN A 330 10.17 -32.24 -4.81
N LYS A 331 11.10 -31.85 -3.94
CA LYS A 331 12.13 -32.74 -3.38
C LYS A 331 11.65 -33.59 -2.20
N GLY A 332 10.41 -33.41 -1.74
CA GLY A 332 9.85 -34.16 -0.60
C GLY A 332 10.46 -33.78 0.76
N LEU A 333 11.06 -32.60 0.88
CA LEU A 333 11.65 -32.08 2.12
C LEU A 333 10.54 -31.52 3.01
N LYS A 334 9.78 -32.41 3.68
CA LYS A 334 8.58 -32.05 4.45
C LYS A 334 8.82 -30.99 5.52
N ASP A 335 9.80 -31.19 6.39
CA ASP A 335 10.07 -30.26 7.50
C ASP A 335 10.40 -28.85 7.00
N LEU A 336 11.16 -28.75 5.91
CA LEU A 336 11.49 -27.48 5.28
C LEU A 336 10.27 -26.84 4.61
N ALA A 337 9.46 -27.63 3.90
CA ALA A 337 8.24 -27.15 3.26
C ALA A 337 7.23 -26.61 4.29
N ASP A 338 7.01 -27.33 5.39
CA ASP A 338 6.12 -26.93 6.47
C ASP A 338 6.61 -25.63 7.12
N ARG A 339 7.92 -25.49 7.29
CA ARG A 339 8.54 -24.29 7.84
C ARG A 339 8.42 -23.07 6.91
N LEU A 340 8.69 -23.23 5.62
CA LEU A 340 8.51 -22.19 4.61
C LEU A 340 7.05 -21.76 4.50
N GLU A 341 6.11 -22.71 4.60
CA GLU A 341 4.67 -22.43 4.58
C GLU A 341 4.21 -21.67 5.84
N LEU A 342 4.79 -21.97 7.01
CA LEU A 342 4.55 -21.19 8.22
C LEU A 342 5.01 -19.73 8.05
N VAL A 343 6.22 -19.51 7.52
CA VAL A 343 6.72 -18.15 7.21
C VAL A 343 5.76 -17.44 6.25
N TRP A 344 5.43 -18.08 5.11
CA TRP A 344 4.50 -17.52 4.12
C TRP A 344 3.18 -17.08 4.75
N ARG A 345 2.51 -17.96 5.50
CA ARG A 345 1.22 -17.65 6.13
C ARG A 345 1.30 -16.55 7.19
N THR A 346 2.43 -16.45 7.87
CA THR A 346 2.65 -15.43 8.90
C THR A 346 2.84 -14.06 8.27
N VAL A 347 3.68 -13.98 7.23
CA VAL A 347 3.87 -12.76 6.44
C VAL A 347 2.57 -12.35 5.78
N GLU A 348 1.86 -13.29 5.14
CA GLU A 348 0.57 -13.00 4.52
C GLU A 348 -0.45 -12.46 5.53
N ARG A 349 -0.51 -12.99 6.75
CA ARG A 349 -1.41 -12.48 7.80
C ARG A 349 -1.04 -11.05 8.23
N LYS A 350 0.25 -10.74 8.36
CA LYS A 350 0.75 -9.42 8.77
C LYS A 350 0.61 -8.39 7.64
N VAL A 351 0.83 -8.79 6.38
CA VAL A 351 0.67 -7.93 5.20
C VAL A 351 -0.82 -7.75 4.82
N ARG A 352 -1.64 -8.82 4.92
CA ARG A 352 -3.10 -8.76 4.71
C ARG A 352 -3.88 -8.35 5.95
N GLY A 353 -3.24 -7.81 7.00
CA GLY A 353 -3.91 -7.34 8.21
C GLY A 353 -5.06 -6.35 7.98
N ASN A 354 -5.27 -5.89 6.74
CA ASN A 354 -6.36 -5.01 6.30
C ASN A 354 -7.53 -5.70 5.56
N VAL A 355 -7.56 -7.03 5.36
CA VAL A 355 -8.70 -7.74 4.75
C VAL A 355 -9.47 -8.51 5.83
N PRO A 356 -10.70 -8.09 6.21
CA PRO A 356 -11.50 -8.78 7.22
C PRO A 356 -11.68 -10.26 6.89
N PRO A 357 -11.65 -11.19 7.86
CA PRO A 357 -11.84 -12.63 7.64
C PRO A 357 -13.10 -12.97 6.84
N GLU A 358 -14.13 -12.14 6.97
CA GLU A 358 -15.38 -12.21 6.23
C GLU A 358 -15.18 -11.98 4.72
N MET A 359 -14.28 -11.08 4.33
CA MET A 359 -14.00 -10.75 2.92
C MET A 359 -13.20 -11.86 2.23
N ASP A 360 -12.17 -12.42 2.88
CA ASP A 360 -11.42 -13.57 2.34
C ASP A 360 -12.32 -14.81 2.22
N PHE A 361 -13.22 -15.03 3.19
CA PHE A 361 -14.22 -16.08 3.13
C PHE A 361 -15.14 -15.92 1.91
N LEU A 362 -15.64 -14.71 1.65
CA LEU A 362 -16.55 -14.43 0.54
C LEU A 362 -15.86 -14.48 -0.83
N GLU A 363 -14.63 -13.98 -0.95
CA GLU A 363 -13.83 -14.07 -2.18
C GLU A 363 -13.63 -15.52 -2.58
N ARG A 364 -13.16 -16.36 -1.64
CA ARG A 364 -12.99 -17.80 -1.89
C ARG A 364 -14.29 -18.47 -2.28
N LEU A 365 -15.37 -18.16 -1.56
CA LEU A 365 -16.69 -18.73 -1.80
C LEU A 365 -17.25 -18.34 -3.18
N PHE A 366 -16.94 -17.14 -3.68
CA PHE A 366 -17.37 -16.63 -4.99
C PHE A 366 -16.69 -17.32 -6.17
N TYR A 367 -15.48 -17.85 -6.01
CA TYR A 367 -14.76 -18.56 -7.08
C TYR A 367 -15.04 -20.08 -7.11
N LEU A 368 -15.83 -20.61 -6.17
CA LEU A 368 -16.17 -22.03 -6.12
C LEU A 368 -17.34 -22.37 -7.03
N SER A 369 -17.34 -23.59 -7.56
CA SER A 369 -18.43 -24.06 -8.41
C SER A 369 -19.71 -24.29 -7.59
N TYR A 370 -20.81 -23.68 -8.03
CA TYR A 370 -22.14 -23.93 -7.47
C TYR A 370 -22.79 -25.18 -8.09
N PRO A 371 -23.53 -26.03 -7.34
CA PRO A 371 -23.82 -25.94 -5.91
C PRO A 371 -22.93 -26.78 -4.97
N GLU A 372 -22.18 -27.75 -5.47
CA GLU A 372 -21.61 -28.79 -4.60
C GLU A 372 -20.33 -28.35 -3.87
N GLU A 373 -19.44 -27.60 -4.54
CA GLU A 373 -18.20 -27.09 -3.91
C GLU A 373 -18.50 -26.00 -2.89
N THR A 374 -19.39 -25.08 -3.25
CA THR A 374 -19.92 -24.03 -2.36
C THR A 374 -20.57 -24.65 -1.13
N LYS A 375 -21.43 -25.67 -1.27
CA LYS A 375 -22.03 -26.38 -0.13
C LYS A 375 -21.00 -27.02 0.80
N GLN A 376 -20.00 -27.71 0.26
CA GLN A 376 -18.95 -28.32 1.09
C GLN A 376 -18.12 -27.27 1.83
N PHE A 377 -17.81 -26.16 1.17
CA PHE A 377 -17.07 -25.06 1.77
C PHE A 377 -17.87 -24.36 2.88
N LEU A 378 -19.16 -24.09 2.65
CA LEU A 378 -20.08 -23.54 3.65
C LEU A 378 -20.22 -24.45 4.88
N LEU A 379 -20.27 -25.77 4.69
CA LEU A 379 -20.35 -26.74 5.79
C LEU A 379 -19.07 -26.78 6.64
N LYS A 380 -17.90 -26.68 6.00
CA LYS A 380 -16.59 -26.68 6.69
C LYS A 380 -16.34 -25.38 7.47
N ASN A 381 -16.89 -24.27 7.01
CA ASN A 381 -16.68 -22.94 7.57
C ASN A 381 -17.97 -22.38 8.20
N ARG A 382 -18.75 -23.24 8.84
CA ARG A 382 -20.10 -22.91 9.34
C ARG A 382 -20.10 -21.76 10.36
N GLU A 383 -19.00 -21.61 11.09
CA GLU A 383 -18.77 -20.54 12.07
C GLU A 383 -18.72 -19.14 11.43
N MET A 384 -18.33 -19.05 10.15
CA MET A 384 -18.30 -17.81 9.37
C MET A 384 -19.69 -17.40 8.84
N LEU A 385 -20.71 -18.25 8.97
CA LEU A 385 -22.07 -17.96 8.47
C LEU A 385 -22.86 -17.12 9.47
N THR A 386 -22.43 -15.88 9.67
CA THR A 386 -23.08 -14.91 10.56
C THR A 386 -24.15 -14.09 9.82
N PRO A 387 -25.12 -13.48 10.53
CA PRO A 387 -26.05 -12.52 9.93
C PRO A 387 -25.34 -11.39 9.16
N GLU A 388 -24.20 -10.94 9.66
CA GLU A 388 -23.38 -9.88 9.07
C GLU A 388 -22.80 -10.33 7.72
N VAL A 389 -22.27 -11.55 7.64
CA VAL A 389 -21.75 -12.13 6.39
C VAL A 389 -22.87 -12.35 5.37
N LEU A 390 -24.04 -12.81 5.81
CA LEU A 390 -25.20 -12.98 4.90
C LEU A 390 -25.71 -11.65 4.35
N GLU A 391 -25.66 -10.58 5.14
CA GLU A 391 -26.02 -9.24 4.67
C GLU A 391 -24.93 -8.67 3.75
N LEU A 392 -23.66 -8.93 4.03
CA LEU A 392 -22.55 -8.56 3.16
C LEU A 392 -22.67 -9.23 1.77
N MET A 393 -23.00 -10.52 1.71
CA MET A 393 -23.27 -11.23 0.45
C MET A 393 -24.40 -10.58 -0.37
N LYS A 394 -25.42 -10.04 0.31
CA LYS A 394 -26.52 -9.32 -0.34
C LYS A 394 -26.03 -8.03 -0.95
N VAL A 395 -25.33 -7.21 -0.15
CA VAL A 395 -24.81 -5.90 -0.56
C VAL A 395 -23.86 -6.06 -1.75
N LEU A 396 -22.96 -7.03 -1.71
CA LEU A 396 -22.05 -7.34 -2.80
C LEU A 396 -22.80 -7.81 -4.07
N ALA A 397 -23.85 -8.62 -3.93
CA ALA A 397 -24.63 -9.04 -5.09
C ALA A 397 -25.41 -7.87 -5.72
N GLU A 398 -25.90 -6.93 -4.92
CA GLU A 398 -26.55 -5.70 -5.39
C GLU A 398 -25.55 -4.74 -6.06
N ASP A 399 -24.32 -4.65 -5.56
CA ASP A 399 -23.24 -3.85 -6.16
C ASP A 399 -22.78 -4.44 -7.51
N LEU A 400 -22.60 -5.75 -7.61
CA LEU A 400 -22.28 -6.44 -8.88
C LEU A 400 -23.35 -6.20 -9.94
N GLU A 401 -24.63 -6.22 -9.55
CA GLU A 401 -25.74 -5.94 -10.47
C GLU A 401 -25.74 -4.49 -10.95
N LYS A 402 -25.45 -3.52 -10.06
CA LYS A 402 -25.30 -2.10 -10.42
C LYS A 402 -24.14 -1.86 -11.40
N ARG A 403 -23.07 -2.65 -11.30
CA ARG A 403 -21.90 -2.60 -12.20
C ARG A 403 -22.09 -3.37 -13.51
N GLY A 404 -23.26 -3.97 -13.74
CA GLY A 404 -23.57 -4.73 -14.95
C GLY A 404 -23.01 -6.16 -14.97
N ILE A 405 -22.47 -6.66 -13.85
CA ILE A 405 -21.93 -8.02 -13.70
C ILE A 405 -23.05 -8.95 -13.21
N THR A 406 -24.03 -9.20 -14.10
CA THR A 406 -25.28 -9.90 -13.77
C THR A 406 -25.09 -11.36 -13.39
N GLU A 407 -24.20 -12.10 -14.07
CA GLU A 407 -23.90 -13.50 -13.76
C GLU A 407 -23.26 -13.65 -12.37
N GLY A 408 -22.31 -12.76 -12.04
CA GLY A 408 -21.68 -12.73 -10.72
C GLY A 408 -22.67 -12.40 -9.60
N ALA A 409 -23.55 -11.41 -9.81
CA ALA A 409 -24.61 -11.08 -8.87
C ALA A 409 -25.56 -12.26 -8.62
N GLN A 410 -25.95 -12.97 -9.69
CA GLN A 410 -26.81 -14.15 -9.59
C GLN A 410 -26.12 -15.30 -8.85
N HIS A 411 -24.84 -15.54 -9.15
CA HIS A 411 -24.03 -16.56 -8.48
C HIS A 411 -23.95 -16.30 -6.97
N LEU A 412 -23.64 -15.07 -6.55
CA LEU A 412 -23.54 -14.73 -5.13
C LEU A 412 -24.90 -14.81 -4.40
N ARG A 413 -26.02 -14.49 -5.07
CA ARG A 413 -27.37 -14.71 -4.54
C ARG A 413 -27.68 -16.19 -4.31
N GLN A 414 -27.28 -17.06 -5.24
CA GLN A 414 -27.48 -18.51 -5.12
C GLN A 414 -26.70 -19.07 -3.93
N ILE A 415 -25.44 -18.67 -3.78
CA ILE A 415 -24.60 -19.05 -2.65
C ILE A 415 -25.21 -18.55 -1.33
N ARG A 416 -25.69 -17.31 -1.28
CA ARG A 416 -26.36 -16.75 -0.09
C ARG A 416 -27.60 -17.56 0.29
N ALA A 417 -28.45 -17.90 -0.68
CA ALA A 417 -29.63 -18.73 -0.44
C ALA A 417 -29.25 -20.13 0.09
N GLN A 418 -28.18 -20.71 -0.45
CA GLN A 418 -27.64 -21.98 0.03
C GLN A 418 -27.12 -21.88 1.48
N ALA A 419 -26.43 -20.80 1.82
CA ALA A 419 -25.97 -20.53 3.18
C ALA A 419 -27.13 -20.35 4.17
N MET A 420 -28.19 -19.62 3.78
CA MET A 420 -29.41 -19.47 4.59
C MET A 420 -30.11 -20.80 4.82
N ALA A 421 -30.24 -21.63 3.79
CA ALA A 421 -30.81 -22.96 3.90
C ALA A 421 -30.03 -23.87 4.86
N LEU A 422 -28.68 -23.78 4.88
CA LEU A 422 -27.83 -24.52 5.82
C LEU A 422 -27.97 -24.05 7.28
N LEU A 423 -28.41 -22.80 7.50
CA LEU A 423 -28.70 -22.22 8.81
C LEU A 423 -30.16 -22.43 9.25
N GLY A 424 -31.02 -22.97 8.37
CA GLY A 424 -32.45 -23.13 8.64
C GLY A 424 -33.22 -21.81 8.72
N LYS A 425 -32.76 -20.77 7.99
CA LYS A 425 -33.34 -19.42 7.97
C LYS A 425 -33.95 -19.07 6.62
#